data_AF-A0A2G9RE86-F1
#
_entry.id   AF-A0A2G9RE86-F1
#
_cell.length_a   1.000
_cell.length_b   1.000
_cell.length_c   1.000
_cell.angle_alpha   90.00
_cell.angle_beta   90.00
_cell.angle_gamma   90.00
#
_symmetry.space_group_name_H-M   'P 1'
#
loop_
_entity.id
_entity.type
_entity.pdbx_description
1 polymer ?
#
loop_
_entity_poly.entity_id
_entity_poly.type
_entity_poly.pdbx_seq_one_letter_code
_entity_poly.pdbx_strand_id
1 'polypeptide(L)'
;MVDKFTSPNFLSQFLEMYRDLPCLWKVHSKDYSDRQNHNEAYTKLAELCTVVYSKADISYVTKKIANLRTIFKKELNKINESKRCGAGADQVPGLWYFESLGFLTDQEEARPSVSSLDSISGNISGDEEDGTFEEMADSQDLFGNETQTVTSPPVSRNKKRKTRQESTGNFLLQAFAALNQKRDECDDLGAFAAKKIRRMSEFQKQLLEPLLIQLLNKGLRGELTTNTHLAEHKTTHTQLSQ
;
A
#
# COMPACT_ATOMS: atom_id res chain seq x y z
N MET A 1 -28.74 -0.02 1.50
CA MET A 1 -28.93 -1.44 1.16
C MET A 1 -27.87 -2.24 1.90
N VAL A 2 -28.24 -3.29 2.65
CA VAL A 2 -27.26 -4.11 3.38
C VAL A 2 -26.50 -4.99 2.36
N ASP A 3 -25.18 -5.10 2.49
CA ASP A 3 -24.42 -6.04 1.66
C ASP A 3 -24.82 -7.47 2.03
N LYS A 4 -25.36 -8.21 1.06
CA LYS A 4 -25.77 -9.61 1.19
C LYS A 4 -24.60 -10.51 1.65
N PHE A 5 -23.36 -10.16 1.28
CA PHE A 5 -22.16 -10.88 1.70
C PHE A 5 -21.97 -10.82 3.23
N THR A 6 -22.37 -9.72 3.87
CA THR A 6 -22.24 -9.51 5.32
C THR A 6 -23.50 -9.96 6.09
N SER A 7 -24.43 -10.67 5.42
CA SER A 7 -25.59 -11.26 6.10
C SER A 7 -25.14 -12.40 7.04
N PRO A 8 -25.69 -12.53 8.26
CA PRO A 8 -25.14 -13.45 9.27
C PRO A 8 -25.01 -14.91 8.83
N ASN A 9 -26.02 -15.41 8.14
CA ASN A 9 -26.07 -16.80 7.66
C ASN A 9 -24.97 -17.07 6.62
N PHE A 10 -24.82 -16.17 5.63
CA PHE A 10 -23.83 -16.35 4.56
C PHE A 10 -22.40 -16.08 5.04
N LEU A 11 -22.17 -15.01 5.81
CA LEU A 11 -20.82 -14.69 6.26
C LEU A 11 -20.28 -15.77 7.21
N SER A 12 -21.10 -16.32 8.09
CA SER A 12 -20.69 -17.45 8.95
C SER A 12 -20.25 -18.65 8.11
N GLN A 13 -21.04 -19.06 7.11
CA GLN A 13 -20.72 -20.17 6.20
C GLN A 13 -19.46 -19.89 5.36
N PHE A 14 -19.27 -18.66 4.90
CA PHE A 14 -18.07 -18.24 4.18
C PHE A 14 -16.81 -18.29 5.07
N LEU A 15 -16.92 -17.84 6.32
CA LEU A 15 -15.80 -17.84 7.27
C LEU A 15 -15.45 -19.25 7.76
N GLU A 16 -16.44 -20.13 7.94
CA GLU A 16 -16.24 -21.56 8.21
C GLU A 16 -15.47 -22.23 7.06
N MET A 17 -15.94 -22.09 5.82
CA MET A 17 -15.25 -22.63 4.65
C MET A 17 -13.84 -22.01 4.45
N TYR A 18 -13.65 -20.72 4.72
CA TYR A 18 -12.34 -20.08 4.63
C TYR A 18 -11.36 -20.58 5.71
N ARG A 19 -11.85 -20.85 6.93
CA ARG A 19 -11.07 -21.46 8.02
C ARG A 19 -10.57 -22.86 7.64
N ASP A 20 -11.42 -23.67 7.03
CA ASP A 20 -11.11 -25.04 6.60
C ASP A 20 -10.19 -25.13 5.36
N LEU A 21 -9.78 -23.98 4.79
CA LEU A 21 -8.86 -23.88 3.65
C LEU A 21 -7.50 -23.28 4.08
N PRO A 22 -6.68 -24.00 4.88
CA PRO A 22 -5.42 -23.48 5.45
C PRO A 22 -4.40 -23.05 4.39
N CYS A 23 -4.45 -23.61 3.17
CA CYS A 23 -3.62 -23.17 2.04
C CYS A 23 -3.85 -21.69 1.65
N LEU A 24 -4.96 -21.06 2.05
CA LEU A 24 -5.26 -19.64 1.79
C LEU A 24 -4.73 -18.69 2.88
N TRP A 25 -4.45 -19.19 4.08
CA TRP A 25 -4.20 -18.32 5.25
C TRP A 25 -3.04 -18.75 6.16
N LYS A 26 -2.72 -20.04 6.25
CA LYS A 26 -1.69 -20.59 7.14
C LYS A 26 -0.33 -20.62 6.43
N VAL A 27 0.39 -19.50 6.47
CA VAL A 27 1.67 -19.26 5.78
C VAL A 27 2.74 -20.31 6.12
N HIS A 28 2.71 -20.86 7.33
CA HIS A 28 3.63 -21.89 7.80
C HIS A 28 3.23 -23.33 7.41
N SER A 29 2.14 -23.52 6.67
CA SER A 29 1.77 -24.84 6.11
C SER A 29 2.55 -25.13 4.83
N LYS A 30 2.84 -26.41 4.58
CA LYS A 30 3.44 -26.87 3.32
C LYS A 30 2.55 -26.55 2.11
N ASP A 31 1.24 -26.59 2.35
CA ASP A 31 0.18 -26.50 1.35
C ASP A 31 -0.07 -25.06 0.87
N TYR A 32 0.38 -24.05 1.64
CA TYR A 32 0.36 -22.63 1.26
C TYR A 32 1.22 -22.32 0.02
N SER A 33 2.27 -23.12 -0.22
CA SER A 33 3.14 -22.98 -1.40
C SER A 33 2.56 -23.62 -2.67
N ASP A 34 1.50 -24.43 -2.54
CA ASP A 34 0.94 -25.16 -3.69
C ASP A 34 -0.12 -24.31 -4.42
N ARG A 35 0.29 -23.80 -5.59
CA ARG A 35 -0.57 -23.01 -6.48
C ARG A 35 -1.84 -23.75 -6.93
N GLN A 36 -1.82 -25.08 -7.02
CA GLN A 36 -3.00 -25.86 -7.41
C GLN A 36 -4.03 -25.87 -6.26
N ASN A 37 -3.60 -26.20 -5.04
CA ASN A 37 -4.45 -26.14 -3.84
C ASN A 37 -5.00 -24.73 -3.64
N HIS A 38 -4.17 -23.70 -3.83
CA HIS A 38 -4.57 -22.30 -3.69
C HIS A 38 -5.62 -21.86 -4.72
N ASN A 39 -5.54 -22.37 -5.96
CA ASN A 39 -6.58 -22.17 -6.98
C ASN A 39 -7.88 -22.92 -6.63
N GLU A 40 -7.81 -24.20 -6.27
CA GLU A 40 -8.98 -25.03 -5.94
C GLU A 40 -9.75 -24.50 -4.72
N ALA A 41 -9.03 -24.02 -3.71
CA ALA A 41 -9.60 -23.36 -2.55
C ALA A 41 -10.33 -22.05 -2.91
N TYR A 42 -9.75 -21.23 -3.79
CA TYR A 42 -10.43 -20.03 -4.29
C TYR A 42 -11.66 -20.37 -5.16
N THR A 43 -11.61 -21.44 -5.97
CA THR A 43 -12.76 -21.90 -6.77
C THR A 43 -13.94 -22.29 -5.88
N LYS A 44 -13.72 -23.09 -4.83
CA LYS A 44 -14.78 -23.49 -3.87
C LYS A 44 -15.46 -22.29 -3.20
N LEU A 45 -14.67 -21.29 -2.79
CA LEU A 45 -15.20 -20.05 -2.20
C LEU A 45 -15.90 -19.16 -3.24
N ALA A 46 -15.49 -19.19 -4.52
CA ALA A 46 -16.16 -18.47 -5.60
C ALA A 46 -17.51 -19.09 -5.94
N GLU A 47 -17.58 -20.43 -6.02
CA GLU A 47 -18.82 -21.21 -6.17
C GLU A 47 -19.81 -20.86 -5.05
N LEU A 48 -19.37 -20.86 -3.79
CA LEU A 48 -20.20 -20.42 -2.65
C LEU A 48 -20.71 -18.97 -2.82
N CYS A 49 -19.85 -18.06 -3.29
CA CYS A 49 -20.22 -16.66 -3.50
C CYS A 49 -21.24 -16.43 -4.63
N THR A 50 -21.42 -17.37 -5.57
CA THR A 50 -22.42 -17.24 -6.65
C THR A 50 -23.85 -17.11 -6.12
N VAL A 51 -24.15 -17.72 -4.96
CA VAL A 51 -25.45 -17.67 -4.27
C VAL A 51 -25.83 -16.23 -3.87
N VAL A 52 -24.84 -15.42 -3.52
CA VAL A 52 -25.01 -14.01 -3.09
C VAL A 52 -24.80 -13.04 -4.25
N TYR A 53 -23.86 -13.33 -5.14
CA TYR A 53 -23.48 -12.49 -6.27
C TYR A 53 -23.15 -13.35 -7.50
N SER A 54 -24.06 -13.40 -8.47
CA SER A 54 -23.99 -14.31 -9.64
C SER A 54 -22.84 -14.06 -10.62
N LYS A 55 -22.03 -13.01 -10.40
CA LYS A 55 -20.77 -12.75 -11.13
C LYS A 55 -19.54 -12.90 -10.21
N ALA A 56 -19.65 -13.64 -9.11
CA ALA A 56 -18.52 -13.91 -8.23
C ALA A 56 -17.47 -14.77 -8.94
N ASP A 57 -16.23 -14.31 -8.92
CA ASP A 57 -15.07 -14.97 -9.48
C ASP A 57 -13.93 -15.02 -8.43
N ILE A 58 -12.80 -15.61 -8.81
CA ILE A 58 -11.61 -15.66 -7.94
C ILE A 58 -11.13 -14.24 -7.57
N SER A 59 -11.27 -13.24 -8.44
CA SER A 59 -10.94 -11.84 -8.12
C SER A 59 -11.84 -11.27 -7.03
N TYR A 60 -13.16 -11.49 -7.11
CA TYR A 60 -14.15 -11.09 -6.11
C TYR A 60 -13.84 -11.70 -4.74
N VAL A 61 -13.59 -13.02 -4.68
CA VAL A 61 -13.25 -13.72 -3.44
C VAL A 61 -11.95 -13.20 -2.84
N THR A 62 -10.90 -13.06 -3.66
CA THR A 62 -9.59 -12.54 -3.21
C THR A 62 -9.74 -11.15 -2.59
N LYS A 63 -10.52 -10.27 -3.22
CA LYS A 63 -10.84 -8.93 -2.70
C LYS A 63 -11.64 -8.97 -1.40
N LYS A 64 -12.64 -9.86 -1.29
CA LYS A 64 -13.43 -10.03 -0.07
C LYS A 64 -12.59 -10.55 1.09
N ILE A 65 -11.69 -11.52 0.87
CA ILE A 65 -10.75 -12.01 1.90
C ILE A 65 -9.76 -10.91 2.31
N ALA A 66 -9.16 -10.19 1.35
CA ALA A 66 -8.25 -9.07 1.66
C ALA A 66 -8.94 -7.99 2.51
N ASN A 67 -10.20 -7.67 2.21
CA ASN A 67 -11.02 -6.75 2.99
C ASN A 67 -11.31 -7.29 4.41
N LEU A 68 -11.71 -8.56 4.56
CA LEU A 68 -11.93 -9.19 5.87
C LEU A 68 -10.67 -9.19 6.73
N ARG A 69 -9.49 -9.51 6.15
CA ARG A 69 -8.20 -9.46 6.86
C ARG A 69 -7.84 -8.03 7.30
N THR A 70 -8.09 -7.04 6.43
CA THR A 70 -7.87 -5.61 6.75
C THR A 70 -8.76 -5.14 7.90
N ILE A 71 -10.04 -5.52 7.88
CA ILE A 71 -11.02 -5.18 8.92
C ILE A 71 -10.64 -5.85 10.25
N PHE A 72 -10.34 -7.15 10.23
CA PHE A 72 -9.91 -7.90 11.42
C PHE A 72 -8.66 -7.28 12.06
N LYS A 73 -7.63 -6.97 11.26
CA LYS A 73 -6.40 -6.34 11.75
C LYS A 73 -6.65 -4.98 12.41
N LYS A 74 -7.54 -4.15 11.86
CA LYS A 74 -7.89 -2.85 12.46
C LYS A 74 -8.58 -3.00 13.81
N GLU A 75 -9.53 -3.93 13.94
CA GLU A 75 -10.21 -4.17 15.21
C GLU A 75 -9.27 -4.82 16.25
N LEU A 76 -8.39 -5.74 15.82
CA LEU A 76 -7.36 -6.36 16.67
C LEU A 76 -6.35 -5.33 17.19
N ASN A 77 -5.87 -4.41 16.34
CA ASN A 77 -4.98 -3.32 16.74
C ASN A 77 -5.64 -2.44 17.80
N LYS A 78 -6.87 -1.99 17.58
CA LYS A 78 -7.67 -1.16 18.52
C LYS A 78 -7.85 -1.84 19.89
N ILE A 79 -8.08 -3.15 19.91
CA ILE A 79 -8.16 -3.94 21.16
C ILE A 79 -6.81 -3.97 21.88
N ASN A 80 -5.72 -4.20 21.15
CA ASN A 80 -4.36 -4.25 21.72
C ASN A 80 -3.87 -2.87 22.19
N GLU A 81 -4.25 -1.79 21.50
CA GLU A 81 -3.97 -0.42 21.91
C GLU A 81 -4.66 -0.08 23.24
N SER A 82 -5.94 -0.40 23.41
CA SER A 82 -6.63 -0.16 24.68
C SER A 82 -6.02 -0.96 25.84
N LYS A 83 -5.59 -2.21 25.60
CA LYS A 83 -4.84 -3.01 26.58
C LYS A 83 -3.50 -2.36 26.94
N ARG A 84 -2.76 -1.86 25.96
CA ARG A 84 -1.47 -1.17 26.16
C ARG A 84 -1.62 0.14 26.93
N CYS A 85 -2.67 0.90 26.69
CA CYS A 85 -2.90 2.20 27.33
C CYS A 85 -3.39 2.11 28.79
N GLY A 86 -3.50 0.92 29.39
CA GLY A 86 -3.91 0.74 30.79
C GLY A 86 -5.35 1.14 31.10
N ALA A 87 -6.15 1.47 30.08
CA ALA A 87 -7.57 1.76 30.22
C ALA A 87 -8.31 0.46 30.58
N GLY A 88 -8.63 0.30 31.87
CA GLY A 88 -9.17 -0.94 32.48
C GLY A 88 -10.59 -1.34 32.07
N ALA A 89 -10.96 -1.12 30.81
CA ALA A 89 -12.16 -1.66 30.19
C ALA A 89 -11.74 -2.60 29.06
N ASP A 90 -12.11 -3.88 29.15
CA ASP A 90 -11.95 -4.83 28.06
C ASP A 90 -12.77 -4.37 26.85
N GLN A 91 -12.07 -3.93 25.80
CA GLN A 91 -12.71 -3.52 24.55
C GLN A 91 -13.30 -4.75 23.85
N VAL A 92 -14.60 -4.92 23.98
CA VAL A 92 -15.36 -5.92 23.22
C VAL A 92 -15.29 -5.57 21.73
N PRO A 93 -14.97 -6.53 20.82
CA PRO A 93 -14.92 -6.27 19.39
C PRO A 93 -16.27 -5.74 18.87
N GLY A 94 -16.26 -4.66 18.09
CA GLY A 94 -17.47 -4.10 17.47
C GLY A 94 -18.02 -4.93 16.30
N LEU A 95 -17.37 -6.03 15.95
CA LEU A 95 -17.68 -6.89 14.81
C LEU A 95 -18.21 -8.24 15.31
N TRP A 96 -19.49 -8.53 15.02
CA TRP A 96 -20.15 -9.78 15.47
C TRP A 96 -19.46 -11.08 14.99
N TYR A 97 -18.65 -11.00 13.94
CA TYR A 97 -17.89 -12.12 13.35
C TYR A 97 -16.38 -12.08 13.69
N PHE A 98 -15.95 -11.26 14.65
CA PHE A 98 -14.54 -11.13 15.02
C PHE A 98 -13.95 -12.46 15.51
N GLU A 99 -14.64 -13.15 16.40
CA GLU A 99 -14.22 -14.46 16.94
C GLU A 99 -14.08 -15.51 15.83
N SER A 100 -14.98 -15.47 14.84
CA SER A 100 -14.94 -16.34 13.65
C SER A 100 -13.70 -16.12 12.78
N LEU A 101 -13.03 -14.96 12.87
CA LEU A 101 -11.76 -14.65 12.21
C LEU A 101 -10.53 -14.86 13.12
N GLY A 102 -10.73 -15.25 14.38
CA GLY A 102 -9.66 -15.38 15.39
C GLY A 102 -8.53 -16.33 15.00
N PHE A 103 -8.77 -17.29 14.09
CA PHE A 103 -7.74 -18.19 13.55
C PHE A 103 -6.66 -17.49 12.70
N LEU A 104 -6.84 -16.21 12.37
CA LEU A 104 -5.84 -15.38 11.69
C LEU A 104 -4.81 -14.78 12.68
N THR A 105 -5.10 -14.76 13.98
CA THR A 105 -4.23 -14.16 15.02
C THR A 105 -2.83 -14.78 14.99
N ASP A 106 -2.75 -16.11 14.94
CA ASP A 106 -1.53 -16.92 14.86
C ASP A 106 -0.63 -16.58 13.65
N GLN A 107 -1.10 -15.78 12.69
CA GLN A 107 -0.36 -15.34 11.50
C GLN A 107 -0.10 -13.82 11.48
N GLU A 108 -0.68 -13.09 12.43
CA GLU A 108 -0.55 -11.64 12.60
C GLU A 108 0.25 -11.28 13.87
N GLU A 109 0.44 -12.24 14.81
CA GLU A 109 1.56 -12.19 15.75
C GLU A 109 2.84 -11.94 14.97
N ALA A 110 3.52 -10.84 15.32
CA ALA A 110 4.54 -10.27 14.47
C ALA A 110 5.66 -11.28 14.22
N ARG A 111 6.11 -11.38 12.96
CA ARG A 111 7.50 -11.77 12.72
C ARG A 111 8.34 -10.79 13.57
N PRO A 112 9.12 -11.24 14.56
CA PRO A 112 10.07 -10.35 15.19
C PRO A 112 10.97 -9.82 14.07
N SER A 113 11.14 -8.50 14.01
CA SER A 113 12.06 -7.89 13.06
C SER A 113 13.46 -8.42 13.36
N VAL A 114 13.88 -9.44 12.62
CA VAL A 114 15.20 -10.06 12.76
C VAL A 114 16.26 -9.05 12.35
N SER A 115 16.68 -8.25 13.33
CA SER A 115 17.79 -7.34 13.24
C SER A 115 19.01 -8.13 12.79
N SER A 116 19.44 -7.94 11.55
CA SER A 116 20.63 -8.60 10.98
C SER A 116 21.95 -8.06 11.56
N LEU A 117 21.89 -7.47 12.76
CA LEU A 117 23.02 -6.93 13.52
C LEU A 117 23.29 -7.71 14.81
N ASP A 118 22.43 -8.64 15.23
CA ASP A 118 22.71 -9.50 16.39
C ASP A 118 23.66 -10.66 16.02
N SER A 119 24.86 -10.27 15.60
CA SER A 119 25.99 -11.14 15.27
C SER A 119 27.33 -10.39 15.36
N ILE A 120 27.48 -9.52 16.37
CA ILE A 120 28.75 -9.17 17.05
C ILE A 120 28.41 -8.52 18.40
N SER A 121 29.10 -8.96 19.46
CA SER A 121 28.84 -8.56 20.86
C SER A 121 29.47 -7.21 21.23
N GLY A 122 28.80 -6.44 22.09
CA GLY A 122 29.39 -5.30 22.80
C GLY A 122 28.41 -4.39 23.53
N ASN A 123 28.58 -4.21 24.86
CA ASN A 123 27.82 -3.27 25.68
C ASN A 123 27.91 -1.81 25.20
N ILE A 124 26.83 -1.03 25.37
CA ILE A 124 26.76 0.16 26.25
C ILE A 124 25.29 0.61 26.39
N SER A 125 24.96 1.27 27.50
CA SER A 125 23.61 1.67 27.91
C SER A 125 23.35 3.19 27.76
N GLY A 126 22.10 3.59 27.52
CA GLY A 126 21.62 4.98 27.51
C GLY A 126 20.14 5.07 27.12
N ASP A 127 19.39 5.98 27.76
CA ASP A 127 17.92 5.99 27.84
C ASP A 127 17.20 6.77 26.70
N GLU A 128 15.85 6.75 26.76
CA GLU A 128 14.78 7.73 26.34
C GLU A 128 15.16 8.97 25.47
N GLU A 129 14.34 9.56 24.59
CA GLU A 129 12.94 9.45 24.10
C GLU A 129 12.90 10.18 22.70
N ASP A 130 11.86 10.35 21.86
CA ASP A 130 10.44 9.94 21.68
C ASP A 130 10.12 10.14 20.15
N GLY A 131 8.88 9.90 19.69
CA GLY A 131 8.20 10.97 18.93
C GLY A 131 7.69 10.68 17.51
N THR A 132 6.36 10.61 17.38
CA THR A 132 5.55 10.99 16.19
C THR A 132 5.65 10.16 14.91
N PHE A 133 4.51 9.57 14.48
CA PHE A 133 4.23 9.30 13.07
C PHE A 133 2.76 9.62 12.73
N GLU A 134 2.54 10.64 11.90
CA GLU A 134 1.22 11.10 11.43
C GLU A 134 0.84 10.39 10.11
N GLU A 135 -0.07 9.41 10.16
CA GLU A 135 -0.58 8.75 8.95
C GLU A 135 -1.67 9.58 8.26
N MET A 136 -1.27 10.52 7.40
CA MET A 136 -2.25 11.34 6.66
C MET A 136 -2.99 10.53 5.58
N ALA A 137 -4.27 10.29 5.80
CA ALA A 137 -5.19 9.75 4.81
C ALA A 137 -5.39 10.68 3.59
N ASP A 138 -5.54 10.08 2.39
CA ASP A 138 -6.62 10.40 1.44
C ASP A 138 -6.69 9.32 0.35
N SER A 139 -7.89 8.96 -0.11
CA SER A 139 -8.16 8.16 -1.32
C SER A 139 -9.66 8.13 -1.63
N GLN A 140 -10.09 8.98 -2.56
CA GLN A 140 -11.41 8.90 -3.20
C GLN A 140 -11.25 8.88 -4.73
N ASP A 141 -12.02 7.98 -5.37
CA ASP A 141 -12.64 8.10 -6.69
C ASP A 141 -11.80 8.33 -7.98
N LEU A 142 -12.30 7.98 -9.18
CA LEU A 142 -13.09 6.81 -9.61
C LEU A 142 -13.07 6.72 -11.16
N PHE A 143 -13.07 5.49 -11.71
CA PHE A 143 -13.33 5.12 -13.12
C PHE A 143 -12.49 5.73 -14.28
N GLY A 144 -12.27 4.88 -15.29
CA GLY A 144 -11.72 5.25 -16.61
C GLY A 144 -11.49 4.01 -17.48
N ASN A 145 -12.36 3.78 -18.47
CA ASN A 145 -12.16 2.81 -19.55
C ASN A 145 -11.13 3.39 -20.58
N GLU A 146 -10.58 2.69 -21.59
CA GLU A 146 -11.21 1.74 -22.53
C GLU A 146 -10.26 0.65 -23.08
N THR A 147 -10.87 -0.34 -23.73
CA THR A 147 -10.23 -1.44 -24.47
C THR A 147 -9.72 -1.05 -25.85
N GLN A 148 -8.65 -1.70 -26.32
CA GLN A 148 -8.65 -2.31 -27.65
C GLN A 148 -7.62 -3.43 -27.84
N THR A 149 -7.74 -4.16 -28.96
CA THR A 149 -7.18 -5.50 -29.22
C THR A 149 -6.11 -5.52 -30.30
N VAL A 150 -5.13 -6.44 -30.22
CA VAL A 150 -4.43 -6.96 -31.43
C VAL A 150 -3.99 -8.43 -31.29
N THR A 151 -4.59 -9.25 -32.16
CA THR A 151 -4.11 -10.48 -32.84
C THR A 151 -2.75 -11.12 -32.49
N SER A 152 -2.76 -12.46 -32.34
CA SER A 152 -1.62 -13.35 -32.55
C SER A 152 -1.65 -13.98 -33.97
N PRO A 153 -0.51 -14.52 -34.46
CA PRO A 153 -0.44 -15.98 -34.73
C PRO A 153 0.95 -16.63 -34.42
N PRO A 154 1.10 -17.97 -34.45
CA PRO A 154 2.19 -18.69 -33.77
C PRO A 154 3.20 -19.47 -34.67
N VAL A 155 4.41 -19.73 -34.14
CA VAL A 155 5.37 -20.77 -34.60
C VAL A 155 6.03 -21.42 -33.35
N SER A 156 6.59 -22.64 -33.48
CA SER A 156 7.02 -23.49 -32.35
C SER A 156 8.51 -23.92 -32.37
N ARG A 157 8.92 -24.65 -31.30
CA ARG A 157 10.14 -25.48 -31.10
C ARG A 157 11.42 -24.84 -30.51
N ASN A 158 11.57 -25.06 -29.19
CA ASN A 158 12.76 -25.60 -28.49
C ASN A 158 14.18 -25.11 -28.85
N LYS A 159 14.82 -24.36 -27.91
CA LYS A 159 16.19 -24.68 -27.42
C LYS A 159 16.57 -23.96 -26.10
N LYS A 160 17.26 -24.72 -25.24
CA LYS A 160 18.16 -24.34 -24.11
C LYS A 160 17.68 -23.36 -23.02
N ARG A 161 17.73 -23.83 -21.76
CA ARG A 161 17.84 -23.03 -20.52
C ARG A 161 19.33 -22.65 -20.30
N LYS A 162 19.59 -21.69 -19.40
CA LYS A 162 20.75 -20.77 -19.35
C LYS A 162 20.69 -19.74 -20.51
N THR A 163 20.73 -18.42 -20.31
CA THR A 163 21.02 -17.62 -19.10
C THR A 163 20.00 -16.47 -18.97
N ARG A 164 19.06 -16.57 -18.02
CA ARG A 164 17.98 -15.57 -17.82
C ARG A 164 17.49 -15.52 -16.35
N GLN A 165 18.43 -15.55 -15.41
CA GLN A 165 18.11 -15.54 -13.97
C GLN A 165 18.84 -14.41 -13.23
N GLU A 166 20.06 -14.08 -13.65
CA GLU A 166 20.84 -12.92 -13.18
C GLU A 166 20.11 -11.59 -13.44
N SER A 167 19.52 -11.37 -14.62
CA SER A 167 18.82 -10.11 -14.93
C SER A 167 17.57 -9.89 -14.08
N THR A 168 16.84 -10.95 -13.71
CA THR A 168 15.71 -10.86 -12.78
C THR A 168 16.19 -10.68 -11.34
N GLY A 169 17.28 -11.32 -10.94
CA GLY A 169 17.91 -11.10 -9.63
C GLY A 169 18.37 -9.65 -9.45
N ASN A 170 19.07 -9.09 -10.45
CA ASN A 170 19.54 -7.71 -10.43
C ASN A 170 18.36 -6.71 -10.42
N PHE A 171 17.30 -6.95 -11.19
CA PHE A 171 16.09 -6.13 -11.16
C PHE A 171 15.41 -6.15 -9.78
N LEU A 172 15.26 -7.32 -9.16
CA LEU A 172 14.69 -7.45 -7.82
C LEU A 172 15.58 -6.78 -6.75
N LEU A 173 16.90 -6.90 -6.86
CA LEU A 173 17.84 -6.24 -5.95
C LEU A 173 17.80 -4.72 -6.11
N GLN A 174 17.71 -4.21 -7.33
CA GLN A 174 17.58 -2.77 -7.60
C GLN A 174 16.22 -2.21 -7.13
N ALA A 175 15.13 -2.96 -7.31
CA ALA A 175 13.83 -2.61 -6.76
C ALA A 175 13.83 -2.62 -5.22
N PHE A 176 14.48 -3.61 -4.59
CA PHE A 176 14.64 -3.68 -3.14
C PHE A 176 15.53 -2.54 -2.59
N ALA A 177 16.57 -2.14 -3.33
CA ALA A 177 17.39 -0.98 -2.98
C ALA A 177 16.59 0.33 -3.08
N ALA A 178 15.78 0.51 -4.12
CA ALA A 178 14.92 1.69 -4.27
C ALA A 178 13.79 1.76 -3.22
N LEU A 179 13.25 0.61 -2.79
CA LEU A 179 12.22 0.54 -1.73
C LEU A 179 12.78 0.73 -0.32
N ASN A 180 14.06 0.42 -0.09
CA ASN A 180 14.75 0.62 1.20
C ASN A 180 15.72 1.81 1.18
N GLN A 181 15.66 2.66 0.16
CA GLN A 181 16.34 3.95 0.18
C GLN A 181 15.70 4.77 1.31
N LYS A 182 16.48 5.12 2.33
CA LYS A 182 16.03 6.01 3.40
C LYS A 182 15.61 7.33 2.74
N ARG A 183 14.37 7.77 2.99
CA ARG A 183 13.96 9.12 2.63
C ARG A 183 14.83 10.14 3.35
N ASP A 184 15.08 11.25 2.67
CA ASP A 184 15.64 12.45 3.26
C ASP A 184 14.64 13.61 3.27
N GLU A 185 15.06 14.75 3.82
CA GLU A 185 14.25 15.98 3.87
C GLU A 185 13.91 16.53 2.47
N CYS A 186 14.68 16.17 1.44
CA CYS A 186 14.43 16.58 0.05
C CYS A 186 13.31 15.76 -0.58
N ASP A 187 13.20 14.45 -0.28
CA ASP A 187 12.09 13.60 -0.70
C ASP A 187 10.75 14.13 -0.19
N ASP A 188 10.66 14.46 1.11
CA ASP A 188 9.41 14.94 1.72
C ASP A 188 9.08 16.39 1.30
N LEU A 189 10.09 17.27 1.14
CA LEU A 189 9.90 18.59 0.51
C LEU A 189 9.43 18.48 -0.94
N GLY A 190 9.98 17.54 -1.71
CA GLY A 190 9.57 17.23 -3.08
C GLY A 190 8.14 16.69 -3.16
N ALA A 191 7.75 15.80 -2.24
CA ALA A 191 6.39 15.29 -2.12
C ALA A 191 5.39 16.41 -1.75
N PHE A 192 5.76 17.31 -0.83
CA PHE A 192 4.97 18.49 -0.48
C PHE A 192 4.80 19.44 -1.67
N ALA A 193 5.89 19.77 -2.36
CA ALA A 193 5.87 20.61 -3.56
C ALA A 193 4.97 19.99 -4.65
N ALA A 194 5.11 18.69 -4.93
CA ALA A 194 4.25 17.98 -5.87
C ALA A 194 2.76 17.98 -5.45
N LYS A 195 2.46 17.86 -4.14
CA LYS A 195 1.07 17.95 -3.61
C LYS A 195 0.48 19.36 -3.79
N LYS A 196 1.29 20.42 -3.79
CA LYS A 196 0.87 21.79 -4.12
C LYS A 196 0.70 21.98 -5.64
N ILE A 197 1.68 21.57 -6.45
CA ILE A 197 1.68 21.72 -7.92
C ILE A 197 0.48 21.00 -8.55
N ARG A 198 0.14 19.79 -8.10
CA ARG A 198 -1.03 19.04 -8.59
C ARG A 198 -2.37 19.78 -8.38
N ARG A 199 -2.45 20.70 -7.41
CA ARG A 199 -3.65 21.49 -7.09
C ARG A 199 -3.70 22.85 -7.81
N MET A 200 -2.69 23.20 -8.59
CA MET A 200 -2.67 24.40 -9.43
C MET A 200 -3.38 24.14 -10.77
N SER A 201 -3.93 25.18 -11.40
CA SER A 201 -4.42 25.09 -12.78
C SER A 201 -3.28 25.00 -13.79
N GLU A 202 -3.51 24.46 -14.99
CA GLU A 202 -2.46 24.30 -16.01
C GLU A 202 -1.76 25.63 -16.37
N PHE A 203 -2.51 26.73 -16.43
CA PHE A 203 -1.95 28.06 -16.65
C PHE A 203 -0.98 28.49 -15.53
N GLN A 204 -1.29 28.17 -14.27
CA GLN A 204 -0.41 28.46 -13.14
C GLN A 204 0.81 27.53 -13.10
N LYS A 205 0.67 26.28 -13.54
CA LYS A 205 1.81 25.35 -13.71
C LYS A 205 2.80 25.87 -14.77
N GLN A 206 2.30 26.33 -15.92
CA GLN A 206 3.10 26.94 -16.99
C GLN A 206 3.87 28.19 -16.54
N LEU A 207 3.33 28.97 -15.60
CA LEU A 207 4.03 30.11 -15.00
C LEU A 207 5.03 29.70 -13.91
N LEU A 208 4.74 28.64 -13.15
CA LEU A 208 5.61 28.15 -12.07
C LEU A 208 6.85 27.42 -12.60
N GLU A 209 6.73 26.62 -13.66
CA GLU A 209 7.83 25.82 -14.21
C GLU A 209 9.12 26.63 -14.48
N PRO A 210 9.10 27.75 -15.25
CA PRO A 210 10.31 28.55 -15.47
C PRO A 210 10.83 29.22 -14.18
N LEU A 211 9.96 29.60 -13.24
CA LEU A 211 10.38 30.19 -11.96
C LEU A 211 11.09 29.17 -11.07
N LEU A 212 10.56 27.94 -10.99
CA LEU A 212 11.16 26.85 -10.22
C LEU A 212 12.52 26.43 -10.82
N ILE A 213 12.61 26.35 -12.15
CA ILE A 213 13.87 26.08 -12.86
C ILE A 213 14.89 27.19 -12.60
N GLN A 214 14.50 28.47 -12.62
CA GLN A 214 15.41 29.58 -12.29
C GLN A 214 15.88 29.53 -10.83
N LEU A 215 14.98 29.22 -9.88
CA LEU A 215 15.28 29.13 -8.46
C LEU A 215 16.27 27.99 -8.15
N LEU A 216 16.01 26.78 -8.68
CA LEU A 216 16.88 25.62 -8.52
C LEU A 216 18.26 25.88 -9.15
N ASN A 217 18.30 26.47 -10.34
CA ASN A 217 19.57 26.84 -10.99
C ASN A 217 20.35 27.93 -10.21
N LYS A 218 19.68 28.83 -9.48
CA LYS A 218 20.35 29.75 -8.54
C LYS A 218 20.93 29.02 -7.33
N GLY A 219 20.20 28.05 -6.78
CA GLY A 219 20.70 27.16 -5.73
C GLY A 219 21.97 26.43 -6.15
N LEU A 220 21.95 25.78 -7.32
CA LEU A 220 23.10 25.03 -7.88
C LEU A 220 24.34 25.90 -8.17
N ARG A 221 24.19 27.23 -8.33
CA ARG A 221 25.31 28.17 -8.50
C ARG A 221 25.75 28.84 -7.19
N GLY A 222 25.15 28.52 -6.05
CA GLY A 222 25.42 29.19 -4.77
C GLY A 222 24.94 30.64 -4.70
N GLU A 223 24.05 31.07 -5.61
CA GLU A 223 23.50 32.43 -5.66
C GLU A 223 22.30 32.65 -4.73
N LEU A 224 21.90 31.63 -3.97
CA LEU A 224 20.76 31.70 -3.07
C LEU A 224 21.15 32.42 -1.77
N THR A 225 20.55 33.59 -1.55
CA THR A 225 20.76 34.41 -0.34
C THR A 225 19.46 34.54 0.46
N THR A 226 19.54 34.98 1.71
CA THR A 226 18.37 35.26 2.57
C THR A 226 17.41 36.30 1.97
N ASN A 227 17.88 37.12 1.03
CA ASN A 227 17.12 38.17 0.35
C ASN A 227 16.50 37.67 -0.98
N THR A 228 16.49 36.36 -1.23
CA THR A 228 15.94 35.77 -2.47
C THR A 228 14.43 35.65 -2.34
N HIS A 229 13.68 36.51 -3.03
CA HIS A 229 12.22 36.57 -2.98
C HIS A 229 11.60 36.56 -4.38
N LEU A 230 10.37 36.06 -4.48
CA LEU A 230 9.54 36.22 -5.68
C LEU A 230 9.05 37.66 -5.75
N ALA A 231 9.52 38.42 -6.74
CA ALA A 231 9.14 39.82 -6.95
C ALA A 231 8.06 39.94 -8.04
N GLU A 232 6.90 40.51 -7.69
CA GLU A 232 5.86 40.86 -8.65
C GLU A 232 6.28 42.11 -9.45
N HIS A 233 6.67 41.91 -10.72
CA HIS A 233 6.79 43.03 -11.65
C HIS A 233 5.40 43.57 -12.01
N LYS A 234 4.93 44.54 -11.23
CA LYS A 234 3.78 45.38 -11.60
C LYS A 234 4.15 46.18 -12.85
N THR A 235 3.68 45.74 -14.00
CA THR A 235 3.81 46.47 -15.27
C THR A 235 3.03 47.79 -15.17
N THR A 236 3.70 48.86 -14.74
CA THR A 236 3.17 50.22 -14.81
C THR A 236 3.03 50.59 -16.27
N HIS A 237 1.85 50.34 -16.83
CA HIS A 237 1.50 50.74 -18.19
C HIS A 237 1.38 52.26 -18.21
N THR A 238 2.50 52.94 -18.45
CA THR A 238 2.53 54.39 -18.65
C THR A 238 1.58 54.71 -19.79
N GLN A 239 0.45 55.33 -19.48
CA GLN A 239 -0.43 55.87 -20.50
C GLN A 239 0.31 57.01 -21.18
N LEU A 240 0.67 56.81 -22.45
CA LEU A 240 1.03 57.91 -23.33
C LEU A 240 -0.19 58.83 -23.40
N SER A 241 -0.02 60.06 -22.91
CA SER A 241 -1.02 61.11 -23.10
C SER A 241 -1.20 61.38 -24.59
N GLN A 242 -2.43 61.78 -24.94
CA GLN A 242 -2.68 62.58 -26.14
C GLN A 242 -2.06 63.97 -25.98
#